data_AF-A0A518VB95-F1
#
_entry.id   AF-A0A518VB95-F1
#
_cell.length_a   1.000
_cell.length_b   1.000
_cell.length_c   1.000
_cell.angle_alpha   90.00
_cell.angle_beta   90.00
_cell.angle_gamma   90.00
#
_symmetry.space_group_name_H-M   'P 1'
#
loop_
_entity.id
_entity.type
_entity.pdbx_description
1 polymer ?
#
loop_
_entity_poly.entity_id
_entity_poly.type
_entity_poly.pdbx_seq_one_letter_code
_entity_poly.pdbx_strand_id
1 'polypeptide(L)'
;MTCYVFKTCRRDAGGNLCTLNLLQGTPYMPDLNDAILFIEDDYLSFAEEFDRNLQSLLHSVHYQGQVKGICFGRFQKQSNILPDVLKEIILTKRELQNLPVIAGLDFGHTTPCFPFPIGGMAEFVANDQGTKLRILRH
;
A
#
# COMPACT_ATOMS: atom_id res chain seq x y z
N MET A 1 -5.08 -3.51 -19.09
CA MET A 1 -5.24 -3.35 -17.63
C MET A 1 -6.63 -3.86 -17.33
N THR A 2 -6.75 -5.02 -16.68
CA THR A 2 -8.03 -5.72 -16.55
C THR A 2 -8.90 -4.97 -15.54
N CYS A 3 -10.08 -4.56 -16.00
CA CYS A 3 -11.01 -3.72 -15.25
C CYS A 3 -11.76 -4.59 -14.24
N TYR A 4 -11.42 -4.46 -12.96
CA TYR A 4 -12.16 -5.07 -11.87
C TYR A 4 -12.73 -3.97 -10.98
N VAL A 5 -14.06 -3.91 -10.87
CA VAL A 5 -14.71 -3.06 -9.86
C VAL A 5 -14.55 -3.73 -8.51
N PHE A 6 -13.47 -3.44 -7.81
CA PHE A 6 -13.32 -3.87 -6.42
C PHE A 6 -13.85 -2.78 -5.51
N LYS A 7 -15.12 -2.87 -5.13
CA LYS A 7 -15.63 -2.15 -3.96
C LYS A 7 -15.35 -2.99 -2.73
N THR A 8 -14.38 -2.57 -1.94
CA THR A 8 -14.03 -3.25 -0.68
C THR A 8 -14.23 -2.30 0.50
N CYS A 9 -14.80 -2.80 1.60
CA CYS A 9 -14.99 -2.10 2.87
C CYS A 9 -14.30 -2.93 3.94
N ARG A 10 -13.12 -2.52 4.38
CA ARG A 10 -12.20 -3.39 5.11
C ARG A 10 -11.28 -2.65 6.06
N ARG A 11 -10.64 -3.41 6.95
CA ARG A 11 -9.69 -2.89 7.94
C ARG A 11 -8.48 -2.26 7.25
N ASP A 12 -8.12 -1.05 7.68
CA ASP A 12 -6.91 -0.37 7.22
C ASP A 12 -5.68 -0.84 8.01
N ALA A 13 -4.55 -1.07 7.33
CA ALA A 13 -3.28 -1.41 7.95
C ALA A 13 -2.11 -0.79 7.16
N GLY A 14 -0.98 -0.56 7.81
CA GLY A 14 0.25 -0.09 7.16
C GLY A 14 0.84 1.17 7.80
N GLY A 15 1.29 2.11 6.97
CA GLY A 15 2.12 3.26 7.33
C GLY A 15 3.47 3.19 6.60
N ASN A 16 4.53 3.59 7.30
CA ASN A 16 5.89 3.49 6.80
C ASN A 16 6.30 2.03 6.59
N LEU A 17 6.71 1.67 5.37
CA LEU A 17 7.02 0.30 4.96
C LEU A 17 8.18 -0.30 5.75
N CYS A 18 9.31 0.40 5.81
CA CYS A 18 10.47 -0.05 6.57
C CYS A 18 10.14 -0.26 8.06
N THR A 19 9.34 0.63 8.66
CA THR A 19 8.92 0.52 10.06
C THR A 19 7.96 -0.65 10.27
N LEU A 20 6.98 -0.84 9.38
CA LEU A 20 6.08 -2.00 9.43
C LEU A 20 6.86 -3.31 9.36
N ASN A 21 7.93 -3.35 8.54
CA ASN A 21 8.79 -4.53 8.41
C ASN A 21 9.49 -4.92 9.71
N LEU A 22 9.73 -3.98 10.64
CA LEU A 22 10.31 -4.29 11.97
C LEU A 22 9.39 -5.16 12.84
N LEU A 23 8.09 -5.20 12.54
CA LEU A 23 7.13 -6.03 13.27
C LEU A 23 7.11 -7.47 12.78
N GLN A 24 7.62 -7.76 11.58
CA GLN A 24 7.59 -9.10 11.00
C GLN A 24 8.32 -10.12 11.89
N GLY A 25 7.70 -11.28 12.11
CA GLY A 25 8.22 -12.32 13.01
C GLY A 25 7.98 -12.04 14.50
N THR A 26 7.32 -10.94 14.85
CA THR A 26 6.93 -10.60 16.23
C THR A 26 5.42 -10.77 16.45
N PRO A 27 4.95 -10.87 17.71
CA PRO A 27 3.52 -10.86 18.02
C PRO A 27 2.79 -9.55 17.68
N TYR A 28 3.54 -8.50 17.34
CA TYR A 28 3.00 -7.17 17.06
C TYR A 28 2.67 -6.94 15.59
N MET A 29 3.07 -7.85 14.69
CA MET A 29 2.69 -7.77 13.28
C MET A 29 1.17 -7.89 13.16
N PRO A 30 0.47 -6.89 12.60
CA PRO A 30 -0.97 -7.01 12.40
C PRO A 30 -1.26 -8.10 11.37
N ASP A 31 -2.38 -8.78 11.56
CA ASP A 31 -2.95 -9.61 10.51
C ASP A 31 -3.30 -8.71 9.30
N LEU A 32 -2.82 -9.04 8.11
CA LEU A 32 -3.10 -8.26 6.90
C LEU A 32 -4.21 -8.88 6.05
N ASN A 33 -4.76 -10.02 6.49
CA ASN A 33 -5.86 -10.65 5.78
C ASN A 33 -7.07 -9.72 5.68
N ASP A 34 -7.67 -9.72 4.49
CA ASP A 34 -8.76 -8.84 4.10
C ASP A 34 -8.51 -7.33 4.25
N ALA A 35 -7.29 -6.86 4.54
CA ALA A 35 -7.01 -5.43 4.74
C ALA A 35 -6.89 -4.63 3.45
N ILE A 36 -7.06 -3.30 3.54
CA ILE A 36 -6.51 -2.34 2.57
C ILE A 36 -5.17 -1.88 3.13
N LEU A 37 -4.09 -2.08 2.37
CA LEU A 37 -2.75 -1.68 2.81
C LEU A 37 -2.47 -0.24 2.40
N PHE A 38 -2.08 0.59 3.35
CA PHE A 38 -1.55 1.93 3.13
C PHE A 38 -0.03 1.87 3.31
N ILE A 39 0.73 2.04 2.23
CA ILE A 39 2.18 1.87 2.23
C ILE A 39 2.83 3.16 1.75
N GLU A 40 3.78 3.66 2.52
CA GLU A 40 4.61 4.80 2.16
C GLU A 40 6.04 4.60 2.70
N ASP A 41 6.99 5.40 2.22
CA ASP A 41 8.32 5.46 2.83
C ASP A 41 8.92 6.86 2.67
N ASP A 42 10.04 7.11 3.35
CA ASP A 42 10.72 8.40 3.36
C ASP A 42 11.79 8.54 2.25
N TYR A 43 12.50 9.66 2.27
CA TYR A 43 13.54 10.00 1.29
C TYR A 43 14.80 9.13 1.35
N LEU A 44 14.97 8.30 2.39
CA LEU A 44 16.07 7.34 2.49
C LEU A 44 15.76 6.05 1.73
N SER A 45 14.49 5.82 1.38
CA SER A 45 14.07 4.67 0.57
C SER A 45 14.10 4.99 -0.93
N PHE A 46 15.11 4.46 -1.62
CA PHE A 46 15.18 4.44 -3.09
C PHE A 46 14.42 3.24 -3.67
N ALA A 47 14.34 3.15 -5.00
CA ALA A 47 13.55 2.13 -5.70
C ALA A 47 13.91 0.70 -5.25
N GLU A 48 15.19 0.39 -5.09
CA GLU A 48 15.70 -0.92 -4.70
C GLU A 48 15.35 -1.27 -3.26
N GLU A 49 15.43 -0.30 -2.35
CA GLU A 49 15.08 -0.49 -0.93
C GLU A 49 13.56 -0.66 -0.77
N PHE A 50 12.78 0.14 -1.49
CA PHE A 50 11.32 0.00 -1.51
C PHE A 50 10.91 -1.36 -2.08
N ASP A 51 11.51 -1.77 -3.20
CA ASP A 51 11.22 -3.03 -3.89
C ASP A 51 11.46 -4.24 -2.99
N ARG A 52 12.65 -4.35 -2.39
CA ARG A 52 13.00 -5.46 -1.50
C ARG A 52 12.12 -5.51 -0.25
N ASN A 53 11.79 -4.35 0.33
CA ASN A 53 10.95 -4.29 1.51
C ASN A 53 9.50 -4.63 1.20
N LEU A 54 9.00 -4.22 0.04
CA LEU A 54 7.68 -4.59 -0.44
C LEU A 54 7.62 -6.10 -0.69
N GLN A 55 8.64 -6.70 -1.30
CA GLN A 55 8.71 -8.15 -1.47
C GLN A 55 8.71 -8.89 -0.13
N SER A 56 9.47 -8.41 0.86
CA SER A 56 9.49 -8.97 2.21
C SER A 56 8.09 -8.97 2.85
N LEU A 57 7.36 -7.86 2.74
CA LEU A 57 5.99 -7.74 3.24
C LEU A 57 5.05 -8.73 2.55
N LEU A 58 5.14 -8.87 1.22
CA LEU A 58 4.27 -9.75 0.43
C LEU A 58 4.54 -11.24 0.67
N HIS A 59 5.70 -11.60 1.20
CA HIS A 59 6.03 -12.98 1.59
C HIS A 59 5.82 -13.25 3.09
N SER A 60 5.35 -12.26 3.86
CA SER A 60 5.05 -12.44 5.27
C SER A 60 3.90 -13.44 5.46
N VAL A 61 3.96 -14.25 6.53
CA VAL A 61 2.87 -15.18 6.90
C VAL A 61 1.53 -14.48 7.19
N HIS A 62 1.59 -13.17 7.44
CA HIS A 62 0.44 -12.30 7.68
C HIS A 62 -0.16 -11.76 6.37
N TYR A 63 0.55 -11.90 5.25
CA TYR A 63 0.08 -11.63 3.90
C TYR A 63 -0.16 -12.96 3.20
N GLN A 64 -1.38 -13.49 3.26
CA GLN A 64 -1.72 -14.76 2.61
C GLN A 64 -2.37 -14.56 1.24
N GLY A 65 -2.05 -13.47 0.54
CA GLY A 65 -2.70 -13.08 -0.71
C GLY A 65 -4.15 -12.61 -0.55
N GLN A 66 -4.56 -12.24 0.68
CA GLN A 66 -5.95 -11.91 0.99
C GLN A 66 -6.24 -10.42 1.15
N VAL A 67 -5.22 -9.55 1.06
CA VAL A 67 -5.45 -8.10 1.03
C VAL A 67 -6.40 -7.73 -0.11
N LYS A 68 -7.19 -6.68 0.08
CA LYS A 68 -8.21 -6.26 -0.91
C LYS A 68 -7.77 -5.10 -1.79
N GLY A 69 -6.63 -4.50 -1.52
CA GLY A 69 -6.06 -3.41 -2.29
C GLY A 69 -4.85 -2.81 -1.61
N ILE A 70 -4.07 -2.06 -2.39
CA ILE A 70 -2.90 -1.34 -1.88
C ILE A 70 -2.96 0.12 -2.32
N CYS A 71 -2.73 1.00 -1.36
CA CYS A 71 -2.61 2.44 -1.49
C CYS A 71 -1.15 2.81 -1.27
N PHE A 72 -0.50 3.42 -2.26
CA PHE A 72 0.84 3.98 -2.12
C PHE A 72 0.78 5.49 -1.89
N GLY A 73 1.44 5.95 -0.83
CA GLY A 73 1.66 7.36 -0.56
C GLY A 73 2.54 7.99 -1.63
N ARG A 74 2.49 9.32 -1.75
CA ARG A 74 3.37 10.06 -2.66
C ARG A 74 4.81 10.04 -2.13
N PHE A 75 5.72 9.53 -2.94
CA PHE A 75 7.16 9.52 -2.64
C PHE A 75 7.77 10.93 -2.65
N GLN A 76 8.79 11.14 -1.80
CA GLN A 76 9.59 12.35 -1.81
C GLN A 76 10.48 12.40 -3.07
N LYS A 77 10.81 13.61 -3.55
CA LYS A 77 11.60 13.78 -4.80
C LYS A 77 12.97 13.10 -4.73
N GLN A 78 13.57 13.12 -3.55
CA GLN A 78 14.90 12.57 -3.27
C GLN A 78 14.95 11.06 -3.41
N SER A 79 13.85 10.33 -3.14
CA SER A 79 13.75 8.88 -3.34
C SER A 79 13.92 8.48 -4.81
N ASN A 80 13.70 9.41 -5.75
CA ASN A 80 13.76 9.18 -7.20
C ASN A 80 12.87 8.02 -7.72
N ILE A 81 11.81 7.67 -6.98
CA ILE A 81 10.82 6.67 -7.37
C ILE A 81 9.78 7.37 -8.25
N LEU A 82 10.05 7.39 -9.56
CA LEU A 82 9.12 7.94 -10.55
C LEU A 82 7.91 7.01 -10.75
N PRO A 83 6.77 7.53 -11.25
CA PRO A 83 5.56 6.71 -11.45
C PRO A 83 5.79 5.44 -12.31
N ASP A 84 6.61 5.52 -13.36
CA ASP A 84 6.91 4.36 -14.21
C ASP A 84 7.78 3.32 -13.49
N VAL A 85 8.72 3.76 -12.65
CA VAL A 85 9.55 2.86 -11.82
C VAL A 85 8.69 2.13 -10.79
N LEU A 86 7.79 2.85 -10.10
CA LEU A 86 6.84 2.24 -9.17
C LEU A 86 5.93 1.23 -9.90
N LYS A 87 5.46 1.58 -11.09
CA LYS A 87 4.64 0.71 -11.91
C LYS A 87 5.39 -0.58 -12.29
N GLU A 88 6.66 -0.49 -12.68
CA GLU A 88 7.50 -1.66 -12.94
C GLU A 88 7.66 -2.54 -11.69
N ILE A 89 7.98 -1.94 -10.54
CA ILE A 89 8.06 -2.64 -9.24
C ILE A 89 6.78 -3.40 -8.91
N ILE A 90 5.61 -2.82 -9.20
CA ILE A 90 4.32 -3.46 -8.96
C ILE A 90 4.08 -4.61 -9.95
N LEU A 91 4.35 -4.39 -11.24
CA LEU A 91 4.09 -5.36 -12.31
C LEU A 91 4.94 -6.62 -12.20
N THR A 92 6.10 -6.56 -11.55
CA THR A 92 6.97 -7.73 -11.30
C THR A 92 6.47 -8.63 -10.17
N LYS A 93 5.51 -8.17 -9.34
CA LYS A 93 4.99 -8.90 -8.17
C LYS A 93 3.76 -9.71 -8.53
N ARG A 94 3.88 -11.03 -8.45
CA ARG A 94 2.77 -11.96 -8.76
C ARG A 94 1.65 -11.85 -7.73
N GLU A 95 2.01 -11.58 -6.49
CA GLU A 95 1.12 -11.38 -5.35
C GLU A 95 0.17 -10.20 -5.54
N LEU A 96 0.61 -9.21 -6.34
CA LEU A 96 -0.17 -8.02 -6.66
C LEU A 96 -1.02 -8.17 -7.92
N GLN A 97 -0.90 -9.30 -8.63
CA GLN A 97 -1.69 -9.53 -9.83
C GLN A 97 -3.18 -9.60 -9.47
N ASN A 98 -3.99 -8.80 -10.18
CA ASN A 98 -5.43 -8.64 -9.95
C ASN A 98 -5.80 -7.90 -8.65
N LEU A 99 -4.84 -7.40 -7.88
CA LEU A 99 -5.15 -6.48 -6.79
C LEU A 99 -5.30 -5.06 -7.32
N PRO A 100 -6.30 -4.31 -6.84
CA PRO A 100 -6.45 -2.93 -7.22
C PRO A 100 -5.44 -2.07 -6.44
N VAL A 101 -4.74 -1.21 -7.17
CA VAL A 101 -3.65 -0.38 -6.65
C VAL A 101 -3.91 1.07 -6.99
N ILE A 102 -3.77 1.97 -6.00
CA ILE A 102 -3.71 3.42 -6.19
C ILE A 102 -2.35 3.89 -5.70
N ALA A 103 -1.73 4.82 -6.41
CA ALA A 103 -0.47 5.44 -6.01
C ALA A 103 -0.56 6.97 -6.06
N GLY A 104 0.34 7.64 -5.33
CA GLY A 104 0.43 9.10 -5.31
C GLY A 104 -0.59 9.78 -4.39
N LEU A 105 -1.10 9.07 -3.39
CA LEU A 105 -2.03 9.61 -2.41
C LEU A 105 -1.32 10.58 -1.45
N ASP A 106 -2.07 11.55 -0.92
CA ASP A 106 -1.58 12.56 0.03
C ASP A 106 -1.39 11.98 1.45
N PHE A 107 -0.47 11.03 1.62
CA PHE A 107 0.03 10.59 2.92
C PHE A 107 1.51 10.16 2.82
N GLY A 108 2.18 10.06 3.98
CA GLY A 108 3.61 9.78 4.09
C GLY A 108 4.45 11.03 4.33
N HIS A 109 5.63 11.09 3.73
CA HIS A 109 6.65 12.11 4.01
C HIS A 109 6.62 13.33 3.06
N THR A 110 5.54 13.52 2.30
CA THR A 110 5.31 14.75 1.51
C THR A 110 4.30 15.65 2.20
N THR A 111 4.04 16.84 1.65
CA THR A 111 2.99 17.73 2.17
C THR A 111 2.11 18.22 1.01
N PRO A 112 0.78 18.36 1.22
CA PRO A 112 0.02 18.03 2.44
C PRO A 112 -0.17 16.52 2.65
N CYS A 113 -0.60 16.14 3.87
CA CYS A 113 -1.00 14.77 4.23
C CYS A 113 -2.39 14.74 4.87
N PHE A 114 -3.21 13.72 4.54
CA PHE A 114 -4.41 13.39 5.29
C PHE A 114 -4.11 12.31 6.35
N PRO A 115 -4.73 12.38 7.54
CA PRO A 115 -4.64 11.31 8.52
C PRO A 115 -5.52 10.12 8.11
N PHE A 116 -5.07 8.90 8.39
CA PHE A 116 -5.89 7.70 8.23
C PHE A 116 -5.81 6.81 9.48
N PRO A 117 -6.93 6.15 9.85
CA PRO A 117 -7.02 5.34 11.05
C PRO A 117 -6.44 3.93 10.83
N ILE A 118 -5.35 3.57 11.51
CA ILE A 118 -4.92 2.15 11.56
C ILE A 118 -5.98 1.34 12.32
N GLY A 119 -6.51 0.29 11.68
CA GLY A 119 -7.63 -0.49 12.21
C GLY A 119 -9.03 0.09 11.92
N GLY A 120 -9.11 1.24 11.24
CA GLY A 120 -10.36 1.81 10.74
C GLY A 120 -10.91 1.05 9.53
N MET A 121 -11.92 1.61 8.87
CA MET A 121 -12.46 1.03 7.64
C MET A 121 -12.47 2.04 6.51
N ALA A 122 -12.00 1.65 5.32
CA ALA A 122 -12.11 2.45 4.12
C ALA A 122 -12.87 1.72 2.99
N GLU A 123 -13.54 2.53 2.15
CA GLU A 123 -14.03 2.13 0.83
C GLU A 123 -13.01 2.54 -0.23
N PHE A 124 -12.67 1.60 -1.10
CA PHE A 124 -11.70 1.76 -2.16
C PHE A 124 -12.33 1.40 -3.51
N VAL A 125 -12.06 2.20 -4.54
CA VAL A 125 -12.44 1.95 -5.94
C VAL A 125 -11.26 2.36 -6.82
N ALA A 126 -10.80 1.47 -7.69
CA ALA A 126 -9.81 1.77 -8.72
C ALA A 126 -10.18 1.02 -10.01
N ASN A 127 -10.64 1.74 -11.02
CA ASN A 127 -11.02 1.18 -12.32
C ASN A 127 -10.84 2.23 -13.44
N ASP A 128 -11.20 1.87 -14.67
CA ASP A 128 -11.05 2.76 -15.84
C ASP A 128 -11.91 4.04 -15.77
N GLN A 129 -12.94 4.06 -14.93
CA GLN A 129 -13.81 5.22 -14.71
C GLN A 129 -13.26 6.17 -13.64
N GLY A 130 -12.22 5.75 -12.90
CA GLY A 130 -11.52 6.58 -11.94
C GLY A 130 -11.15 5.85 -10.65
N THR A 131 -10.62 6.65 -9.72
CA THR A 131 -10.18 6.20 -8.41
C THR A 131 -10.92 6.95 -7.31
N LYS A 132 -11.28 6.23 -6.24
CA LYS A 132 -11.92 6.82 -5.06
C LYS A 132 -11.48 6.08 -3.80
N LEU A 133 -11.11 6.84 -2.78
CA LEU A 133 -10.86 6.37 -1.43
C LEU A 133 -11.77 7.14 -0.46
N ARG A 134 -12.47 6.44 0.43
CA ARG A 134 -13.32 7.05 1.46
C ARG A 134 -13.15 6.33 2.79
N ILE A 135 -12.71 7.05 3.82
CA ILE A 135 -12.69 6.54 5.19
C ILE A 135 -14.13 6.49 5.72
N LEU A 136 -14.57 5.32 6.18
CA LEU A 136 -15.91 5.03 6.68
C LEU A 136 -15.98 5.02 8.21
N ARG A 137 -14.92 4.54 8.85
CA ARG A 137 -14.78 4.46 10.31
C ARG A 137 -13.35 4.83 10.68
N HIS A 138 -13.20 5.76 11.62
CA HIS A 138 -11.93 6.26 12.11
C HIS A 138 -11.87 6.26 13.64
#